data_AF-A0A4Z0LRZ5-F1
#
_entry.id   AF-A0A4Z0LRZ5-F1
#
_cell.length_a   1.000
_cell.length_b   1.000
_cell.length_c   1.000
_cell.angle_alpha   90.00
_cell.angle_beta   90.00
_cell.angle_gamma   90.00
#
_symmetry.space_group_name_H-M   'P 1'
#
loop_
_entity.id
_entity.type
_entity.pdbx_description
1 polymer ?
#
loop_
_entity_poly.entity_id
_entity_poly.type
_entity_poly.pdbx_seq_one_letter_code
_entity_poly.pdbx_strand_id
1 'polypeptide(L)'
;YVAKTPPCSEVTFRPKKDLSGADMWGATMFDQLVCRVMFHQLRYEGIFTPPSEQGTLVFPGNLGMFEWGGISVDPDRQVAIANPMALPFVSKLIPRGPGNPMEPPKDAKGTGTEAGIQPQYGVPF
;
A
#
# COMPACT_ATOMS: atom_id res chain seq x y z
N TYR A 1 -11.16 26.82 -9.69
CA TYR A 1 -10.80 25.51 -10.27
C TYR A 1 -9.84 24.82 -9.33
N VAL A 2 -10.25 23.72 -8.70
CA VAL A 2 -9.36 22.90 -7.86
C VAL A 2 -9.27 21.54 -8.55
N ALA A 3 -8.04 21.05 -8.77
CA ALA A 3 -7.84 19.74 -9.36
C ALA A 3 -8.32 18.63 -8.38
N LYS A 4 -8.87 17.54 -8.92
CA LYS A 4 -9.36 16.41 -8.11
C LYS A 4 -8.22 15.66 -7.40
N THR A 5 -6.99 15.77 -7.90
CA THR A 5 -5.80 15.09 -7.37
C THR A 5 -4.58 16.02 -7.37
N PRO A 6 -3.62 15.83 -6.44
CA PRO A 6 -2.34 16.53 -6.42
C PRO A 6 -1.52 16.35 -7.71
N PRO A 7 -0.65 17.31 -8.07
CA PRO A 7 0.25 17.19 -9.21
C PRO A 7 1.24 16.03 -9.01
N CYS A 8 1.65 15.44 -10.12
CA CYS A 8 2.50 14.24 -10.16
C CYS A 8 3.75 14.50 -11.00
N SER A 9 4.91 14.01 -10.57
CA SER A 9 6.13 14.04 -11.37
C SER A 9 5.93 13.30 -12.70
N GLU A 10 6.50 13.86 -13.77
CA GLU A 10 6.51 13.24 -15.10
C GLU A 10 7.33 11.93 -15.10
N VAL A 11 8.45 11.93 -14.37
CA VAL A 11 9.23 10.71 -14.09
C VAL A 11 8.62 10.04 -12.86
N THR A 12 7.87 8.97 -13.08
CA THR A 12 7.24 8.17 -12.01
C THR A 12 7.22 6.70 -12.38
N PHE A 13 7.46 5.85 -11.37
CA PHE A 13 7.33 4.38 -11.49
C PHE A 13 5.95 3.89 -11.05
N ARG A 14 5.01 4.81 -10.80
CA ARG A 14 3.62 4.46 -10.55
C ARG A 14 2.97 3.94 -11.83
N PRO A 15 2.03 2.99 -11.73
CA PRO A 15 1.22 2.61 -12.87
C PRO A 15 0.51 3.83 -13.48
N LYS A 16 0.43 3.86 -14.80
CA LYS A 16 -0.33 4.90 -15.53
C LYS A 16 -1.85 4.74 -15.36
N LYS A 17 -2.30 3.54 -15.00
CA LYS A 17 -3.69 3.17 -14.79
C LYS A 17 -3.81 2.51 -13.42
N ASP A 18 -4.98 2.61 -12.81
CA ASP A 18 -5.28 1.87 -11.58
C ASP A 18 -5.15 0.37 -11.83
N LEU A 19 -4.69 -0.36 -10.82
CA LEU A 19 -4.63 -1.81 -10.83
C LEU A 19 -5.99 -2.44 -11.14
N SER A 20 -5.94 -3.55 -11.87
CA SER A 20 -7.09 -4.35 -12.28
C SER A 20 -6.85 -5.81 -11.95
N GLY A 21 -7.88 -6.64 -12.10
CA GLY A 21 -7.75 -8.09 -11.95
C GLY A 21 -6.75 -8.74 -12.91
N ALA A 22 -6.35 -8.06 -14.00
CA ALA A 22 -5.33 -8.54 -14.93
C ALA A 22 -3.89 -8.32 -14.40
N ASP A 23 -3.72 -7.41 -13.45
CA ASP A 23 -2.42 -7.09 -12.84
C ASP A 23 -2.10 -8.02 -11.66
N MET A 24 -3.01 -8.93 -11.32
CA MET A 24 -2.83 -9.91 -10.25
C MET A 24 -1.90 -11.02 -10.73
N TRP A 25 -0.88 -11.28 -9.93
CA TRP A 25 0.18 -12.24 -10.22
C TRP A 25 0.14 -13.42 -9.25
N GLY A 26 0.59 -14.58 -9.71
CA GLY A 26 0.78 -15.77 -8.89
C GLY A 26 1.77 -16.71 -9.54
N ALA A 27 2.47 -17.53 -8.73
CA ALA A 27 3.42 -18.53 -9.24
C ALA A 27 2.72 -19.62 -10.05
N THR A 28 1.48 -19.95 -9.67
CA THR A 28 0.60 -20.88 -10.38
C THR A 28 -0.72 -20.20 -10.81
N MET A 29 -1.48 -20.88 -11.68
CA MET A 29 -2.82 -20.42 -12.07
C MET A 29 -3.79 -20.34 -10.88
N PHE A 30 -3.61 -21.20 -9.87
CA PHE A 30 -4.41 -21.16 -8.66
C PHE A 30 -4.07 -19.94 -7.80
N ASP A 31 -2.79 -19.61 -7.67
CA ASP A 31 -2.36 -18.40 -6.95
C ASP A 31 -2.89 -17.14 -7.64
N GLN A 32 -2.80 -17.09 -8.97
CA GLN A 32 -3.32 -15.96 -9.73
C GLN A 32 -4.84 -15.79 -9.54
N LEU A 33 -5.59 -16.90 -9.54
CA LEU A 33 -7.02 -16.89 -9.26
C LEU A 33 -7.31 -16.38 -7.85
N VAL A 34 -6.60 -16.90 -6.84
CA VAL A 34 -6.77 -16.50 -5.44
C VAL A 34 -6.44 -15.02 -5.24
N CYS A 35 -5.32 -14.53 -5.77
CA CYS A 35 -4.96 -13.12 -5.74
C CYS A 35 -6.02 -12.24 -6.40
N ARG A 36 -6.61 -12.70 -7.51
CA ARG A 36 -7.69 -11.99 -8.18
C ARG A 36 -8.99 -11.97 -7.37
N VAL A 37 -9.33 -13.06 -6.70
CA VAL A 37 -10.49 -13.11 -5.79
C VAL A 37 -10.27 -12.16 -4.62
N MET A 38 -9.09 -12.19 -3.99
CA MET A 38 -8.72 -11.27 -2.91
C MET A 38 -8.82 -9.81 -3.35
N PHE A 39 -8.30 -9.48 -4.53
CA PHE A 39 -8.41 -8.14 -5.11
C PHE A 39 -9.86 -7.66 -5.21
N HIS A 40 -10.77 -8.51 -5.69
CA HIS A 40 -12.20 -8.18 -5.82
C HIS A 40 -12.94 -8.11 -4.47
N GLN A 41 -12.40 -8.68 -3.40
CA GLN A 41 -12.96 -8.55 -2.05
C GLN A 41 -12.54 -7.25 -1.36
N LEU A 42 -11.50 -6.59 -1.84
CA LEU A 42 -10.96 -5.35 -1.27
C LEU A 42 -11.52 -4.11 -1.98
N ARG A 43 -11.52 -2.97 -1.27
CA ARG A 43 -11.78 -1.67 -1.89
C ARG A 43 -10.53 -1.15 -2.58
N TYR A 44 -10.67 -0.80 -3.85
CA TYR A 44 -9.61 -0.15 -4.62
C TYR A 44 -10.22 0.76 -5.70
N GLU A 45 -10.03 2.06 -5.53
CA GLU A 45 -10.47 3.15 -6.40
C GLU A 45 -9.26 4.00 -6.87
N GLY A 46 -8.05 3.46 -6.74
CA GLY A 46 -6.78 4.12 -7.04
C GLY A 46 -5.98 4.50 -5.80
N ILE A 47 -4.96 5.36 -5.99
CA ILE A 47 -3.94 5.65 -4.96
C ILE A 47 -4.48 6.39 -3.72
N PHE A 48 -5.64 7.03 -3.83
CA PHE A 48 -6.28 7.79 -2.76
C PHE A 48 -7.47 7.06 -2.14
N THR A 49 -7.56 5.74 -2.33
CA THR A 49 -8.62 4.94 -1.72
C THR A 49 -8.47 4.99 -0.19
N PRO A 50 -9.47 5.48 0.56
CA PRO A 50 -9.36 5.56 2.01
C PRO A 50 -9.43 4.17 2.66
N PRO A 51 -8.81 3.97 3.84
CA PRO A 51 -8.97 2.76 4.64
C PRO A 51 -10.44 2.46 4.94
N SER A 52 -10.77 1.17 5.02
CA SER A 52 -12.15 0.72 5.26
C SER A 52 -12.20 -0.55 6.11
N GLU A 53 -13.36 -0.82 6.71
CA GLU A 53 -13.59 -2.08 7.44
C GLU A 53 -13.64 -3.30 6.53
N GLN A 54 -13.98 -3.11 5.24
CA GLN A 54 -13.90 -4.17 4.23
C GLN A 54 -12.42 -4.57 3.93
N GLY A 55 -11.49 -3.65 4.17
CA GLY A 55 -10.11 -3.75 3.73
C GLY A 55 -9.92 -2.98 2.41
N THR A 56 -8.91 -2.15 2.40
CA THR A 56 -8.54 -1.31 1.26
C THR A 56 -7.18 -1.74 0.73
N LEU A 57 -7.08 -1.94 -0.58
CA LEU A 57 -5.80 -2.14 -1.23
C LEU A 57 -5.11 -0.77 -1.39
N VAL A 58 -3.91 -0.65 -0.85
CA VAL A 58 -3.09 0.57 -0.94
C VAL A 58 -1.94 0.29 -1.90
N PHE A 59 -1.91 1.03 -3.01
CA PHE A 59 -0.85 0.95 -4.00
C PHE A 59 -0.52 2.33 -4.60
N PRO A 60 0.76 2.76 -4.65
CA PRO A 60 1.95 2.10 -4.10
C PRO A 60 1.84 1.83 -2.60
N GLY A 61 2.45 0.74 -2.15
CA GLY A 61 2.42 0.34 -0.75
C GLY A 61 3.10 1.32 0.19
N ASN A 62 3.02 1.06 1.49
CA ASN A 62 3.65 1.91 2.52
C ASN A 62 5.19 1.90 2.42
N LEU A 63 5.75 0.84 1.83
CA LEU A 63 7.17 0.73 1.46
C LEU A 63 7.56 1.52 0.19
N GLY A 64 6.60 2.22 -0.40
CA GLY A 64 6.79 2.88 -1.69
C GLY A 64 7.16 1.91 -2.82
N MET A 65 7.65 2.50 -3.92
CA MET A 65 8.12 1.75 -5.09
C MET A 65 9.63 1.47 -5.02
N PHE A 66 10.37 2.19 -4.18
CA PHE A 66 11.79 2.00 -3.95
C PHE A 66 12.01 1.96 -2.45
N GLU A 67 12.52 0.83 -1.97
CA GLU A 67 13.06 0.74 -0.62
C GLU A 67 14.54 1.12 -0.63
N TRP A 68 15.28 0.74 0.41
CA TRP A 68 16.66 1.17 0.71
C TRP A 68 17.70 0.62 -0.29
N GLY A 69 17.25 0.02 -1.40
CA GLY A 69 18.09 -0.37 -2.52
C GLY A 69 18.51 0.86 -3.33
N GLY A 70 19.81 1.06 -3.49
CA GLY A 70 20.35 2.15 -4.30
C GLY A 70 20.05 2.01 -5.79
N ILE A 71 20.42 3.05 -6.54
CA ILE A 71 20.40 3.09 -8.00
C ILE A 71 21.84 3.20 -8.51
N SER A 72 22.16 2.50 -9.61
CA SER A 72 23.43 2.66 -10.32
C SER A 72 23.18 3.27 -11.69
N VAL A 73 23.95 4.29 -12.06
CA VAL A 73 23.79 5.01 -13.32
C VAL A 73 25.09 4.91 -14.12
N ASP A 74 25.00 4.41 -15.34
CA ASP A 74 26.06 4.43 -16.34
C ASP A 74 25.84 5.65 -17.26
N PRO A 75 26.63 6.73 -17.12
CA PRO A 75 26.47 7.92 -17.92
C PRO A 75 26.96 7.74 -19.37
N ASP A 76 27.85 6.81 -19.66
CA ASP A 76 28.33 6.59 -21.03
C ASP A 76 27.26 5.88 -21.87
N ARG A 77 26.56 4.91 -21.26
CA ARG A 77 25.47 4.17 -21.89
C ARG A 77 24.10 4.81 -21.68
N GLN A 78 24.00 5.82 -20.82
CA GLN A 78 22.74 6.47 -20.43
C GLN A 78 21.72 5.46 -19.87
N VAL A 79 22.19 4.51 -19.07
CA VAL A 79 21.36 3.46 -18.45
C VAL A 79 21.35 3.63 -16.95
N ALA A 80 20.15 3.58 -16.36
CA ALA A 80 19.97 3.48 -14.92
C ALA A 80 19.48 2.08 -14.57
N ILE A 81 20.14 1.43 -13.62
CA ILE A 81 19.78 0.12 -13.08
C ILE A 81 19.23 0.35 -11.68
N ALA A 82 17.95 0.05 -11.50
CA ALA A 82 17.24 0.18 -10.23
C ALA A 82 16.40 -1.08 -9.97
N ASN A 83 16.04 -1.31 -8.71
CA ASN A 83 15.20 -2.42 -8.30
C ASN A 83 13.88 -1.90 -7.71
N PRO A 84 12.91 -1.49 -8.55
CA PRO A 84 11.61 -1.06 -8.06
C PRO A 84 10.81 -2.26 -7.53
N MET A 85 9.95 -2.01 -6.55
CA MET A 85 9.10 -2.99 -5.90
C MET A 85 7.63 -2.62 -6.01
N ALA A 86 6.85 -3.52 -6.61
CA ALA A 86 5.41 -3.38 -6.74
C ALA A 86 4.68 -4.21 -5.67
N LEU A 87 4.81 -3.82 -4.40
CA LEU A 87 4.20 -4.52 -3.28
C LEU A 87 3.01 -3.72 -2.70
N PRO A 88 1.75 -4.12 -2.96
CA PRO A 88 0.59 -3.49 -2.35
C PRO A 88 0.40 -3.91 -0.90
N PHE A 89 -0.22 -3.03 -0.12
CA PHE A 89 -0.59 -3.28 1.27
C PHE A 89 -2.11 -3.37 1.41
N VAL A 90 -2.58 -4.19 2.33
CA VAL A 90 -4.00 -4.21 2.71
C VAL A 90 -4.16 -3.45 4.02
N SER A 91 -4.84 -2.31 3.96
CA SER A 91 -5.19 -1.50 5.13
C SER A 91 -6.65 -1.78 5.49
N LYS A 92 -6.87 -2.39 6.66
CA LYS A 92 -8.20 -2.71 7.16
C LYS A 92 -8.43 -2.03 8.50
N LEU A 93 -9.51 -1.26 8.59
CA LEU A 93 -9.97 -0.71 9.86
C LEU A 93 -10.62 -1.82 10.68
N ILE A 94 -10.23 -1.93 11.94
CA ILE A 94 -10.82 -2.88 12.88
C ILE A 94 -11.59 -2.03 13.89
N PRO A 95 -12.92 -2.20 14.02
CA PRO A 95 -13.68 -1.47 15.03
C PRO A 95 -13.13 -1.70 16.43
N ARG A 96 -13.11 -0.65 17.24
CA ARG A 96 -12.59 -0.71 18.61
C ARG A 96 -13.40 -1.68 19.46
N GLY A 97 -12.74 -2.75 19.92
CA GLY A 97 -13.33 -3.75 20.83
C GLY A 97 -13.23 -3.38 22.31
N PRO A 98 -13.95 -4.11 23.19
CA PRO A 98 -13.83 -3.95 24.64
C PRO A 98 -12.40 -4.29 25.09
N GLY A 99 -11.71 -3.31 25.71
CA GLY A 99 -10.34 -3.47 26.21
C GLY A 99 -9.24 -2.78 25.39
N ASN A 100 -9.58 -2.07 24.31
CA ASN A 100 -8.62 -1.23 23.58
C ASN A 100 -8.67 0.23 24.10
N PRO A 101 -7.66 0.72 24.86
CA PRO A 101 -7.68 2.04 25.48
C PRO A 101 -7.63 3.17 24.44
N MET A 102 -8.40 4.24 24.67
CA MET A 102 -8.47 5.38 23.75
C MET A 102 -7.16 6.16 23.69
N GLU A 103 -6.39 6.12 24.76
CA GLU A 103 -5.09 6.75 24.89
C GLU A 103 -3.99 5.69 25.00
N PRO A 104 -2.78 5.98 24.50
CA PRO A 104 -1.64 5.08 24.68
C PRO A 104 -1.35 4.91 26.17
N PRO A 105 -1.12 3.67 26.64
CA PRO A 105 -0.47 3.45 27.93
C PRO A 105 0.82 4.28 28.05
N LYS A 106 1.17 4.71 29.26
CA LYS A 106 2.36 5.58 29.49
C LYS A 106 3.67 4.94 29.03
N ASP A 107 3.71 3.62 28.94
CA ASP A 107 4.82 2.78 28.51
C ASP A 107 4.62 2.18 27.11
N ALA A 108 3.59 2.62 26.37
CA ALA A 108 3.31 2.14 25.04
C ALA A 108 4.49 2.40 24.11
N LYS A 109 5.02 1.32 23.53
CA LYS A 109 6.02 1.38 22.47
C LYS A 109 5.34 1.17 21.13
N GLY A 110 5.70 1.97 20.14
CA GLY A 110 5.36 1.65 18.75
C GLY A 110 5.92 0.28 18.41
N THR A 111 5.10 -0.59 17.83
CA THR A 111 5.57 -1.90 17.36
C THR A 111 6.54 -1.74 16.19
N GLY A 112 6.36 -0.67 15.39
CA GLY A 112 7.17 -0.41 14.21
C GLY A 112 7.02 -1.47 13.12
N THR A 113 6.05 -2.37 13.25
CA THR A 113 5.86 -3.50 12.34
C THR A 113 4.96 -3.09 11.17
N GLU A 114 5.34 -3.49 9.97
CA GLU A 114 4.53 -3.30 8.76
C GLU A 114 3.37 -4.31 8.68
N ALA A 115 3.37 -5.32 9.56
CA ALA A 115 2.33 -6.29 9.73
C ALA A 115 1.73 -6.23 11.15
N GLY A 116 0.42 -6.47 11.24
CA GLY A 116 -0.31 -6.50 12.51
C GLY A 116 -1.17 -5.26 12.76
N ILE A 117 -1.76 -5.22 13.96
CA ILE A 117 -2.68 -4.15 14.35
C ILE A 117 -1.87 -2.95 14.81
N GLN A 118 -2.08 -1.82 14.15
CA GLN A 118 -1.52 -0.53 14.55
C GLN A 118 -2.61 0.26 15.29
N PRO A 119 -2.48 0.47 16.62
CA PRO A 119 -3.49 1.17 17.40
C PRO A 119 -3.63 2.62 16.91
N GLN A 120 -4.86 3.02 16.57
CA GLN A 120 -5.16 4.42 16.29
C GLN A 120 -5.81 5.05 17.52
N TYR A 121 -5.00 5.67 18.38
CA TYR A 121 -5.51 6.36 19.57
C TYR A 121 -6.33 7.60 19.19
N GLY A 122 -7.38 7.89 19.97
CA GLY A 122 -8.25 9.04 19.74
C GLY A 122 -9.30 8.87 18.63
N VAL A 123 -9.40 7.69 17.98
CA VAL A 123 -10.41 7.39 16.97
C VAL A 123 -11.18 6.09 17.27
N PRO A 124 -12.35 5.86 16.65
CA PRO A 124 -13.19 4.68 16.90
C PRO A 124 -12.64 3.34 16.40
N PHE A 125 -11.43 3.32 15.85
CA PHE A 125 -10.75 2.16 15.27
C PHE A 125 -9.47 1.82 16.05
#